data_AF-A0A0P0N3B8-F1
#
_entry.id   AF-A0A0P0N3B8-F1
#
_cell.length_a   1.000
_cell.length_b   1.000
_cell.length_c   1.000
_cell.angle_alpha   90.00
_cell.angle_beta   90.00
_cell.angle_gamma   90.00
#
_symmetry.space_group_name_H-M   'P 1'
#
loop_
_entity.id
_entity.type
_entity.pdbx_description
1 polymer ?
#
loop_
_entity_poly.entity_id
_entity_poly.type
_entity_poly.pdbx_seq_one_letter_code
_entity_poly.pdbx_strand_id
1 'polypeptide(L)'
;MIKRWPKRREFLAYYLLLKYAKAKKVRQNGDDGCINAGEAIDVLRVFTGSKKLAISLLRQLVKRGFLARRASLIYCPRDIAELLDEALVYYLAGRLRRRGVKAVVEGTSNVLLLDKNSCDDGVAEILAKIGLRVQCVDIQ
;
A
#
# COMPACT_ATOMS: atom_id res chain seq x y z
N MET A 1 0.57 -3.17 6.49
CA MET A 1 -0.37 -2.08 6.77
C MET A 1 0.31 -0.71 6.60
N ILE A 2 -0.26 0.15 5.75
CA ILE A 2 0.18 1.53 5.52
C ILE A 2 -0.19 2.36 6.74
N LYS A 3 0.81 2.75 7.52
CA LYS A 3 0.58 3.57 8.73
C LYS A 3 0.21 5.02 8.41
N ARG A 4 0.74 5.55 7.31
CA ARG A 4 0.56 6.95 6.90
C ARG A 4 0.83 7.11 5.41
N TRP A 5 -0.06 7.82 4.72
CA TRP A 5 0.15 8.20 3.34
C TRP A 5 1.47 8.98 3.15
N PRO A 6 2.27 8.65 2.13
CA PRO A 6 3.57 9.25 1.91
C PRO A 6 3.42 10.71 1.48
N LYS A 7 4.42 11.52 1.83
CA LYS A 7 4.58 12.85 1.21
C LYS A 7 4.92 12.67 -0.27
N ARG A 8 4.68 13.70 -1.09
CA ARG A 8 5.00 13.68 -2.54
C ARG A 8 6.39 13.11 -2.86
N ARG A 9 7.42 13.56 -2.13
CA ARG A 9 8.80 13.09 -2.30
C ARG A 9 8.97 11.59 -2.02
N GLU A 10 8.34 11.09 -0.95
CA GLU A 10 8.40 9.68 -0.57
C GLU A 10 7.68 8.81 -1.60
N PHE A 11 6.52 9.27 -2.08
CA PHE A 11 5.76 8.58 -3.12
C PHE A 11 6.55 8.49 -4.43
N LEU A 12 7.18 9.59 -4.88
CA LEU A 12 8.03 9.59 -6.08
C LEU A 12 9.25 8.67 -5.93
N ALA A 13 9.87 8.65 -4.76
CA ALA A 13 10.97 7.73 -4.46
C ALA A 13 10.52 6.26 -4.52
N TYR A 14 9.36 5.94 -3.96
CA TYR A 14 8.75 4.60 -4.09
C TYR A 14 8.47 4.26 -5.56
N TYR A 15 7.85 5.18 -6.30
CA TYR A 15 7.49 4.95 -7.69
C TYR A 15 8.72 4.72 -8.57
N LEU A 16 9.83 5.43 -8.30
CA LEU A 16 11.11 5.19 -8.96
C LEU A 16 11.63 3.77 -8.71
N LEU A 17 11.59 3.30 -7.46
CA LEU A 17 11.97 1.92 -7.12
C LEU A 17 11.05 0.90 -7.79
N LEU A 18 9.74 1.15 -7.83
CA LEU A 18 8.77 0.29 -8.51
C LEU A 18 9.07 0.17 -10.02
N LYS A 19 9.42 1.29 -10.68
CA LYS A 19 9.82 1.29 -12.09
C LYS A 19 11.11 0.49 -12.32
N TYR A 20 12.10 0.68 -11.45
CA TYR A 20 13.36 -0.08 -11.52
C TYR A 20 13.12 -1.59 -11.34
N ALA A 21 12.35 -1.99 -10.32
CA ALA A 21 11.96 -3.38 -10.08
C ALA A 21 11.27 -4.02 -11.29
N LYS A 22 10.28 -3.33 -11.88
CA LYS A 22 9.55 -3.83 -13.05
C LYS A 22 10.49 -3.99 -14.26
N ALA A 23 11.37 -3.03 -14.50
CA ALA A 23 12.35 -3.12 -15.58
C ALA A 23 13.35 -4.29 -15.37
N LYS A 24 13.80 -4.51 -14.14
CA LYS A 24 14.67 -5.64 -13.77
C LYS A 24 13.97 -6.98 -14.02
N LYS A 25 12.74 -7.14 -13.54
CA LYS A 25 11.92 -8.35 -13.73
C LYS A 25 11.77 -8.72 -15.21
N VAL A 26 11.51 -7.74 -16.07
CA VAL A 26 11.40 -7.94 -17.53
C VAL A 26 12.73 -8.40 -18.13
N ARG A 27 13.86 -7.83 -17.70
CA ARG A 27 15.19 -8.19 -18.24
C ARG A 27 15.69 -9.56 -17.79
N GLN A 28 15.26 -10.02 -16.61
CA GLN A 28 15.81 -11.22 -15.96
C GLN A 28 14.88 -12.44 -16.04
N ASN A 29 13.87 -12.43 -16.93
CA ASN A 29 13.01 -13.59 -17.24
C ASN A 29 12.55 -14.41 -16.01
N GLY A 30 12.01 -13.73 -14.98
CA GLY A 30 11.36 -14.41 -13.85
C GLY A 30 11.82 -14.01 -12.46
N ASP A 31 12.75 -13.05 -12.31
CA ASP A 31 13.04 -12.50 -10.98
C ASP A 31 11.76 -11.91 -10.35
N ASP A 32 11.62 -12.03 -9.03
CA ASP A 32 10.41 -11.66 -8.29
C ASP A 32 10.14 -10.13 -8.27
N GLY A 33 11.04 -9.35 -8.88
CA GLY A 33 11.01 -7.90 -8.93
C GLY A 33 11.55 -7.26 -7.66
N CYS A 34 12.22 -8.02 -6.80
CA CYS A 34 12.82 -7.50 -5.59
C CYS A 34 14.21 -6.91 -5.86
N ILE A 35 14.59 -6.00 -4.96
CA ILE A 35 15.77 -5.15 -5.08
C ILE A 35 16.57 -5.31 -3.79
N ASN A 36 17.89 -5.49 -3.91
CA ASN A 36 18.74 -5.48 -2.72
C ASN A 36 18.96 -4.04 -2.20
N ALA A 37 19.39 -3.91 -0.94
CA ALA A 37 19.56 -2.61 -0.29
C ALA A 37 20.52 -1.68 -1.04
N GLY A 38 21.61 -2.23 -1.60
CA GLY A 38 22.61 -1.47 -2.35
C GLY A 38 22.03 -0.89 -3.63
N GLU A 39 21.39 -1.74 -4.44
CA GLU A 39 20.67 -1.32 -5.65
C GLU A 39 19.63 -0.25 -5.36
N ALA A 40 18.80 -0.44 -4.31
CA ALA A 40 17.78 0.53 -3.95
C ALA A 40 18.40 1.87 -3.53
N ILE A 41 19.53 1.85 -2.81
CA ILE A 41 20.26 3.07 -2.44
C ILE A 41 20.81 3.76 -3.68
N ASP A 42 21.42 3.03 -4.62
CA ASP A 42 22.01 3.64 -5.82
C ASP A 42 20.94 4.24 -6.74
N VAL A 43 19.79 3.58 -6.90
CA VAL A 43 18.63 4.15 -7.62
C VAL A 43 18.12 5.42 -6.91
N LEU A 44 17.95 5.38 -5.59
CA LEU A 44 17.49 6.54 -4.83
C LEU A 44 18.53 7.67 -4.77
N ARG A 45 19.81 7.39 -4.94
CA ARG A 45 20.87 8.41 -5.01
C ARG A 45 20.70 9.30 -6.24
N VAL A 46 20.24 8.77 -7.38
CA VAL A 46 19.91 9.57 -8.56
C VAL A 46 18.83 10.62 -8.23
N PHE A 47 17.84 10.24 -7.42
CA PHE A 47 16.77 11.13 -7.00
C PHE A 47 17.14 12.10 -5.88
N THR A 48 18.06 11.70 -4.99
CA THR A 48 18.35 12.45 -3.76
C THR A 48 19.66 13.21 -3.78
N GLY A 49 20.58 12.89 -4.69
CA GLY A 49 21.96 13.39 -4.69
C GLY A 49 22.81 12.94 -3.50
N SER A 50 22.27 12.14 -2.57
CA SER A 50 22.95 11.82 -1.31
C SER A 50 22.68 10.40 -0.82
N LYS A 51 23.75 9.64 -0.58
CA LYS A 51 23.68 8.28 -0.03
C LYS A 51 22.96 8.25 1.34
N LYS A 52 23.21 9.25 2.19
CA LYS A 52 22.57 9.36 3.51
C LYS A 52 21.05 9.56 3.39
N LEU A 53 20.61 10.41 2.46
CA LEU A 53 19.20 10.64 2.21
C LEU A 53 18.52 9.43 1.56
N ALA A 54 19.19 8.77 0.62
CA ALA A 54 18.72 7.52 0.01
C ALA A 54 18.46 6.43 1.05
N ILE A 55 19.41 6.21 1.98
CA ILE A 55 19.25 5.26 3.09
C ILE A 55 18.05 5.63 3.97
N SER A 56 17.90 6.91 4.31
CA SER A 56 16.79 7.39 5.14
C SER A 56 15.44 7.16 4.46
N LEU A 57 15.32 7.50 3.16
CA LEU A 57 14.11 7.25 2.38
C LEU A 57 13.79 5.76 2.28
N LEU A 58 14.78 4.91 2.00
CA LEU A 58 14.57 3.45 1.96
C LEU A 58 13.97 2.93 3.27
N ARG A 59 14.56 3.32 4.42
CA ARG A 59 14.05 2.95 5.75
C ARG A 59 12.62 3.45 5.98
N GLN A 60 12.30 4.67 5.54
CA GLN A 60 10.96 5.24 5.68
C GLN A 60 9.93 4.48 4.83
N LEU A 61 10.28 4.12 3.60
CA LEU A 61 9.41 3.36 2.70
C LEU A 61 9.10 1.96 3.25
N VAL A 62 10.11 1.28 3.80
CA VAL A 62 9.92 -0.01 4.50
C VAL A 62 9.04 0.18 5.73
N LYS A 63 9.36 1.14 6.61
CA LYS A 63 8.59 1.39 7.85
C LYS A 63 7.12 1.73 7.57
N ARG A 64 6.83 2.37 6.44
CA ARG A 64 5.47 2.74 6.02
C ARG A 64 4.76 1.64 5.24
N GLY A 65 5.43 0.53 4.94
CA GLY A 65 4.82 -0.60 4.25
C GLY A 65 4.65 -0.40 2.75
N PHE A 66 5.47 0.45 2.11
CA PHE A 66 5.56 0.56 0.64
C PHE A 66 6.50 -0.49 0.03
N LEU A 67 7.46 -0.95 0.84
CA LEU A 67 8.39 -2.02 0.50
C LEU A 67 8.22 -3.15 1.52
N ALA A 68 8.02 -4.37 1.03
CA ALA A 68 8.02 -5.57 1.84
C ALA A 68 9.45 -6.10 1.97
N ARG A 69 9.90 -6.44 3.18
CA ARG A 69 11.18 -7.10 3.39
C ARG A 69 10.99 -8.60 3.21
N ARG A 70 11.65 -9.21 2.21
CA ARG A 70 11.63 -10.68 1.99
C ARG A 70 12.75 -11.40 2.72
N ALA A 71 13.95 -10.82 2.70
CA ALA A 71 15.13 -11.39 3.36
C ALA A 71 15.99 -10.28 3.98
N SER A 72 17.15 -10.64 4.51
CA SER A 72 18.12 -9.63 4.93
C SER A 72 18.56 -8.80 3.73
N LEU A 73 18.37 -7.47 3.80
CA LEU A 73 18.72 -6.53 2.73
C LEU A 73 17.98 -6.71 1.39
N ILE A 74 16.93 -7.54 1.31
CA ILE A 74 16.12 -7.71 0.09
C ILE A 74 14.72 -7.13 0.31
N TYR A 75 14.33 -6.21 -0.57
CA TYR A 75 13.08 -5.45 -0.50
C TYR A 75 12.30 -5.55 -1.79
N CYS A 76 10.99 -5.77 -1.68
CA CYS A 76 10.10 -5.87 -2.82
C CYS A 76 9.12 -4.69 -2.78
N PRO A 77 9.05 -3.88 -3.83
CA PRO A 77 7.97 -2.91 -3.97
C PRO A 77 6.62 -3.62 -3.93
N ARG A 78 5.72 -3.18 -3.05
CA ARG A 78 4.33 -3.65 -3.08
C ARG A 78 3.63 -3.11 -4.32
N ASP A 79 2.59 -3.80 -4.74
CA ASP A 79 1.80 -3.35 -5.87
C ASP A 79 1.08 -2.03 -5.54
N ILE A 80 1.04 -1.12 -6.52
CA ILE A 80 0.49 0.22 -6.30
C ILE A 80 -1.03 0.20 -6.17
N ALA A 81 -1.73 -0.69 -6.90
CA ALA A 81 -3.17 -0.82 -6.79
C ALA A 81 -3.52 -1.35 -5.40
N GLU A 82 -2.82 -2.38 -4.92
CA GLU A 82 -2.99 -2.90 -3.56
C GLU A 82 -2.81 -1.82 -2.48
N LEU A 83 -1.79 -0.96 -2.61
CA LEU A 83 -1.56 0.14 -1.67
C LEU A 83 -2.65 1.22 -1.72
N LEU A 84 -3.18 1.50 -2.91
CA LEU A 84 -4.26 2.48 -3.12
C LEU A 84 -5.58 1.96 -2.58
N ASP A 85 -5.89 0.69 -2.83
CA ASP A 85 -7.10 0.02 -2.32
C ASP A 85 -7.06 -0.03 -0.79
N GLU A 86 -5.92 -0.40 -0.20
CA GLU A 86 -5.72 -0.35 1.25
C GLU A 86 -6.01 1.05 1.79
N ALA A 87 -5.39 2.10 1.21
CA ALA A 87 -5.61 3.47 1.65
C ALA A 87 -7.07 3.94 1.50
N LEU A 88 -7.73 3.56 0.40
CA LEU A 88 -9.12 3.88 0.12
C LEU A 88 -10.07 3.23 1.13
N VAL A 89 -9.90 1.93 1.41
CA VAL A 89 -10.72 1.18 2.36
C VAL A 89 -10.65 1.79 3.76
N TYR A 90 -9.44 2.09 4.24
CA TYR A 90 -9.26 2.75 5.55
C TYR A 90 -9.90 4.14 5.59
N TYR A 91 -9.77 4.92 4.51
CA TYR A 91 -10.37 6.24 4.42
C TYR A 91 -11.91 6.17 4.45
N LEU A 92 -12.50 5.27 3.65
CA LEU A 92 -13.95 5.07 3.59
C LEU A 92 -14.49 4.57 4.93
N ALA A 93 -13.86 3.59 5.57
CA ALA A 93 -14.23 3.15 6.91
C ALA A 93 -14.24 4.31 7.93
N GLY A 94 -13.25 5.19 7.85
CA GLY A 94 -13.20 6.40 8.68
C GLY A 94 -14.34 7.38 8.39
N ARG A 95 -14.70 7.58 7.11
CA ARG A 95 -15.80 8.47 6.70
C ARG A 95 -17.17 7.91 7.09
N LEU A 96 -17.39 6.61 6.91
CA LEU A 96 -18.61 5.91 7.28
C LEU A 96 -18.87 5.99 8.78
N ARG A 97 -17.84 5.73 9.61
CA ARG A 97 -17.96 5.89 11.07
C ARG A 97 -18.36 7.29 11.50
N ARG A 98 -17.85 8.34 10.84
CA ARG A 98 -18.26 9.73 11.11
C ARG A 98 -19.70 10.04 10.72
N ARG A 99 -20.31 9.22 9.86
CA ARG A 99 -21.73 9.30 9.48
C ARG A 99 -22.63 8.42 10.36
N GLY A 100 -22.07 7.71 11.35
CA GLY A 100 -22.82 6.81 12.23
C GLY A 100 -22.88 5.35 11.77
N VAL A 101 -22.25 5.01 10.64
CA VAL A 101 -22.20 3.61 10.14
C VAL A 101 -21.13 2.83 10.89
N LYS A 102 -21.45 1.63 11.40
CA LYS A 102 -20.45 0.73 11.98
C LYS A 102 -19.62 0.13 10.85
N ALA A 103 -18.38 0.60 10.71
CA ALA A 103 -17.45 0.15 9.67
C ALA A 103 -16.08 -0.20 10.25
N VAL A 104 -15.58 -1.39 9.97
CA VAL A 104 -14.27 -1.91 10.41
C VAL A 104 -13.50 -2.45 9.22
N VAL A 105 -12.17 -2.34 9.23
CA VAL A 105 -11.31 -2.93 8.20
C VAL A 105 -10.63 -4.16 8.76
N GLU A 106 -10.82 -5.31 8.12
CA GLU A 106 -10.08 -6.52 8.44
C GLU A 106 -8.63 -6.37 7.93
N GLY A 107 -7.70 -6.18 8.87
CA GLY A 107 -6.38 -5.60 8.63
C GLY A 107 -5.40 -6.38 7.75
N THR A 108 -5.71 -7.63 7.38
CA THR A 108 -4.91 -8.45 6.47
C THR A 108 -5.52 -8.61 5.08
N SER A 109 -6.83 -8.41 4.95
CA SER A 109 -7.60 -8.77 3.76
C SER A 109 -8.11 -7.55 2.98
N ASN A 110 -7.94 -6.34 3.54
CA ASN A 110 -8.55 -5.09 3.06
C ASN A 110 -10.07 -5.23 2.86
N VAL A 111 -10.71 -6.05 3.68
CA VAL A 111 -12.16 -6.26 3.65
C VAL A 111 -12.81 -5.20 4.53
N LEU A 112 -13.76 -4.47 3.97
CA LEU A 112 -14.60 -3.54 4.72
C LEU A 112 -15.78 -4.31 5.33
N LEU A 113 -15.78 -4.42 6.65
CA LEU A 113 -16.88 -4.97 7.42
C LEU A 113 -17.87 -3.85 7.72
N LEU A 114 -19.13 -4.04 7.32
CA LEU A 114 -20.25 -3.14 7.61
C LEU A 114 -21.30 -3.87 8.46
N ASP A 115 -22.03 -3.14 9.30
CA ASP A 115 -23.21 -3.70 9.95
C ASP A 115 -24.32 -3.98 8.95
N LYS A 116 -25.14 -5.01 9.20
CA LYS A 116 -26.22 -5.44 8.29
C LYS A 116 -27.15 -4.29 7.90
N ASN A 117 -27.57 -3.48 8.86
CA ASN A 117 -28.48 -2.36 8.61
C ASN A 117 -27.92 -1.35 7.60
N SER A 118 -26.61 -1.07 7.65
CA SER A 118 -25.96 -0.14 6.70
C SER A 118 -25.65 -0.77 5.35
N CYS A 119 -25.68 -2.11 5.24
CA CYS A 119 -25.58 -2.78 3.95
C CYS A 119 -26.86 -2.62 3.12
N ASP A 120 -28.02 -2.58 3.77
CA ASP A 120 -29.32 -2.50 3.11
C ASP A 120 -29.57 -1.13 2.45
N ASP A 121 -28.84 -0.10 2.86
CA ASP A 121 -28.88 1.26 2.28
C ASP A 121 -28.19 1.38 0.90
N GLY A 122 -27.82 0.27 0.26
CA GLY A 122 -27.16 0.24 -1.06
C GLY A 122 -25.69 0.66 -1.06
N VAL A 123 -25.15 1.10 0.08
CA VAL A 123 -23.73 1.48 0.23
C VAL A 123 -22.81 0.29 -0.08
N ALA A 124 -23.15 -0.90 0.42
CA ALA A 124 -22.37 -2.11 0.17
C ALA A 124 -22.32 -2.46 -1.32
N GLU A 125 -23.44 -2.29 -2.03
CA GLU A 125 -23.53 -2.58 -3.47
C GLU A 125 -22.65 -1.63 -4.30
N ILE A 126 -22.66 -0.33 -3.99
CA ILE A 126 -21.82 0.66 -4.67
C ILE A 126 -20.33 0.35 -4.43
N LEU A 127 -19.97 0.04 -3.18
CA LEU A 127 -18.58 -0.27 -2.83
C LEU A 127 -18.09 -1.56 -3.49
N ALA A 128 -18.95 -2.58 -3.61
CA ALA A 128 -18.64 -3.80 -4.34
C ALA A 128 -18.48 -3.53 -5.86
N LYS A 129 -19.32 -2.67 -6.46
CA LYS A 129 -19.24 -2.29 -7.88
C LYS A 129 -17.93 -1.60 -8.25
N ILE A 130 -17.33 -0.84 -7.33
CA ILE A 130 -16.02 -0.20 -7.55
C ILE A 130 -14.83 -1.13 -7.24
N GLY A 131 -15.08 -2.42 -6.98
CA GLY A 131 -14.05 -3.44 -6.79
C GLY A 131 -13.56 -3.62 -5.35
N LEU A 132 -14.18 -2.97 -4.36
CA LEU A 132 -13.81 -3.17 -2.96
C LEU A 132 -14.45 -4.43 -2.39
N ARG A 133 -13.69 -5.15 -1.56
CA ARG A 133 -14.20 -6.30 -0.82
C ARG A 133 -15.00 -5.82 0.38
N VAL A 134 -16.29 -6.12 0.40
CA VAL A 134 -17.22 -5.74 1.46
C VAL A 134 -17.87 -7.00 2.04
N GLN A 135 -18.02 -7.06 3.35
CA GLN A 135 -18.80 -8.09 4.04
C GLN A 135 -19.75 -7.43 5.03
N CYS A 136 -20.98 -7.92 5.04
CA CYS A 136 -22.02 -7.49 5.96
C CYS A 136 -22.05 -8.46 7.14
N VAL A 137 -21.73 -7.97 8.33
CA VAL A 137 -21.59 -8.78 9.54
C VAL A 137 -22.29 -8.10 10.72
N ASP A 138 -22.64 -8.87 11.75
CA ASP A 138 -23.14 -8.29 12.99
C ASP A 138 -21.96 -7.75 13.79
N ILE A 139 -21.70 -6.45 13.66
CA ILE A 139 -20.67 -5.75 14.43
C ILE A 139 -21.27 -5.41 15.80
N GLN A 140 -20.90 -6.19 16.82
CA GLN A 140 -21.24 -5.91 18.22
C GLN A 140 -20.60 -4.57 18.65
#